data_AF-A0A662X2I4-F1
#
_entry.id   AF-A0A662X2I4-F1
#
_cell.length_a   1.000
_cell.length_b   1.000
_cell.length_c   1.000
_cell.angle_alpha   90.00
_cell.angle_beta   90.00
_cell.angle_gamma   90.00
#
_symmetry.space_group_name_H-M   'P 1'
#
loop_
_entity.id
_entity.type
_entity.pdbx_description
1 polymer ?
#
loop_
_entity_poly.entity_id
_entity_poly.type
_entity_poly.pdbx_seq_one_letter_code
_entity_poly.pdbx_strand_id
1 'polypeptide(L)'
;MGEVFGLIFDGWPHASLHYVVIFAVYELEDKRSQALLGVSPLDEGSQDVDAHIRLMSNVLSVYNETMEIVCFLVADNCTTNKSIALKLGVPLVGCASHRFNLAANKFYAEFEPILEDVNSLMSQLRQPNNHAELTKHTELRPVKCNVTCWSSTLAMVECYLRIRAEIKKVEAVEELVSTGSRHRKLVALGEHLKKPNSISKRLQREGIDLAQVRVLFDSVKVEYPVMSDYLKAGAKIVNSPVFEAAVVKKIDGQVLAIAEKKAQRQFETS
;
A
#
# COMPACT_ATOMS: atom_id res chain seq x y z
N MET A 1 -27.14 -3.98 9.54
CA MET A 1 -26.06 -2.97 9.67
C MET A 1 -26.74 -1.59 9.70
N GLY A 2 -26.04 -0.45 9.54
CA GLY A 2 -26.71 0.86 9.37
C GLY A 2 -27.55 0.91 8.08
N GLU A 3 -28.31 1.99 7.85
CA GLU A 3 -29.18 2.14 6.65
C GLU A 3 -28.41 2.04 5.31
N VAL A 4 -27.13 2.43 5.31
CA VAL A 4 -26.18 2.24 4.21
C VAL A 4 -24.79 1.94 4.77
N PHE A 5 -23.97 1.19 4.03
CA PHE A 5 -22.58 0.94 4.42
C PHE A 5 -21.63 0.80 3.21
N GLY A 6 -20.33 0.96 3.46
CA GLY A 6 -19.29 0.65 2.48
C GLY A 6 -18.63 -0.70 2.76
N LEU A 7 -18.02 -1.28 1.74
CA LEU A 7 -17.19 -2.48 1.88
C LEU A 7 -15.71 -2.13 1.79
N ILE A 8 -14.92 -2.58 2.77
CA ILE A 8 -13.47 -2.69 2.63
C ILE A 8 -13.15 -4.15 2.31
N PHE A 9 -12.37 -4.39 1.28
CA PHE A 9 -11.93 -5.74 0.96
C PHE A 9 -10.50 -5.78 0.45
N ASP A 10 -9.85 -6.92 0.67
CA ASP A 10 -8.49 -7.19 0.19
C ASP A 10 -8.38 -8.65 -0.24
N GLY A 11 -7.49 -8.91 -1.19
CA GLY A 11 -7.30 -10.23 -1.79
C GLY A 11 -5.83 -10.64 -1.77
N TRP A 12 -5.53 -11.85 -1.29
CA TRP A 12 -4.16 -12.36 -1.30
C TRP A 12 -4.08 -13.86 -1.63
N PRO A 13 -3.01 -14.29 -2.31
CA PRO A 13 -2.76 -15.71 -2.52
C PRO A 13 -2.24 -16.38 -1.24
N HIS A 14 -2.77 -17.56 -0.91
CA HIS A 14 -2.23 -18.44 0.14
C HIS A 14 -2.52 -19.89 -0.20
N ALA A 15 -1.50 -20.77 -0.08
CA ALA A 15 -1.62 -22.21 -0.29
C ALA A 15 -2.41 -22.59 -1.58
N SER A 16 -2.02 -22.02 -2.73
CA SER A 16 -2.66 -22.18 -4.05
C SER A 16 -4.07 -21.60 -4.23
N LEU A 17 -4.68 -21.07 -3.18
CA LEU A 17 -5.98 -20.38 -3.24
C LEU A 17 -5.79 -18.87 -3.20
N HIS A 18 -6.78 -18.14 -3.73
CA HIS A 18 -6.88 -16.70 -3.55
C HIS A 18 -7.93 -16.41 -2.48
N TYR A 19 -7.53 -15.86 -1.34
CA TYR A 19 -8.44 -15.49 -0.26
C TYR A 19 -8.88 -14.05 -0.44
N VAL A 20 -10.15 -13.78 -0.12
CA VAL A 20 -10.70 -12.43 -0.01
C VAL A 20 -11.23 -12.24 1.39
N VAL A 21 -10.83 -11.13 2.01
CA VAL A 21 -11.44 -10.63 3.24
C VAL A 21 -12.40 -9.51 2.92
N ILE A 22 -13.53 -9.47 3.62
CA ILE A 22 -14.55 -8.43 3.46
C ILE A 22 -14.92 -7.88 4.83
N PHE A 23 -14.88 -6.56 4.96
CA PHE A 23 -15.37 -5.81 6.11
C PHE A 23 -16.50 -4.88 5.68
N ALA A 24 -17.52 -4.74 6.52
CA ALA A 24 -18.47 -3.63 6.43
C ALA A 24 -17.92 -2.43 7.20
N VAL A 25 -18.11 -1.23 6.65
CA VAL A 25 -17.84 0.04 7.32
C VAL A 25 -19.08 0.90 7.27
N TYR A 26 -19.53 1.32 8.44
CA TYR A 26 -20.74 2.10 8.64
C TYR A 26 -20.58 3.05 9.81
N GLU A 27 -21.53 3.95 9.97
CA GLU A 27 -21.61 4.85 11.11
C GLU A 27 -22.65 4.32 12.10
N LEU A 28 -22.30 4.31 13.38
CA LEU A 28 -23.18 3.95 14.49
C LEU A 28 -22.95 4.96 15.61
N GLU A 29 -23.99 5.69 16.01
CA GLU A 29 -23.91 6.73 17.05
C GLU A 29 -22.78 7.76 16.79
N ASP A 30 -22.73 8.31 15.58
CA ASP A 30 -21.70 9.25 15.10
C ASP A 30 -20.25 8.71 15.17
N LYS A 31 -20.10 7.39 15.25
CA LYS A 31 -18.79 6.71 15.28
C LYS A 31 -18.66 5.77 14.10
N ARG A 32 -17.51 5.89 13.40
CA ARG A 32 -17.10 4.92 12.40
C ARG A 32 -16.94 3.54 13.06
N SER A 33 -17.72 2.59 12.59
CA SER A 33 -17.67 1.19 12.96
C SER A 33 -17.18 0.35 11.79
N GLN A 34 -16.43 -0.71 12.09
CA GLN A 34 -15.91 -1.65 11.10
C GLN A 34 -16.13 -3.07 11.63
N ALA A 35 -16.78 -3.93 10.83
CA ALA A 35 -17.07 -5.31 11.18
C ALA A 35 -16.52 -6.26 10.13
N LEU A 36 -15.78 -7.30 10.56
CA LEU A 36 -15.36 -8.38 9.67
C LEU A 36 -16.60 -9.20 9.28
N LEU A 37 -16.89 -9.29 7.99
CA LEU A 37 -18.01 -10.08 7.49
C LEU A 37 -17.60 -11.51 7.12
N GLY A 38 -16.39 -11.67 6.57
CA GLY A 38 -15.90 -12.98 6.17
C GLY A 38 -14.49 -12.97 5.62
N VAL A 39 -13.86 -14.13 5.71
CA VAL A 39 -12.62 -14.49 5.00
C VAL A 39 -12.92 -15.78 4.26
N SER A 40 -12.80 -15.80 2.95
CA SER A 40 -13.14 -16.99 2.16
C SER A 40 -12.24 -17.10 0.93
N PRO A 41 -11.89 -18.33 0.51
CA PRO A 41 -11.25 -18.53 -0.77
C PRO A 41 -12.22 -18.16 -1.89
N LEU A 42 -11.70 -17.57 -2.96
CA LEU A 42 -12.41 -17.39 -4.21
C LEU A 42 -12.55 -18.76 -4.88
N ASP A 43 -13.74 -19.04 -5.41
CA ASP A 43 -14.15 -20.34 -5.94
C ASP A 43 -13.12 -20.93 -6.94
N GLU A 44 -12.93 -22.26 -6.91
CA GLU A 44 -11.91 -22.98 -7.67
C GLU A 44 -12.20 -22.94 -9.18
N GLY A 45 -11.79 -21.88 -9.87
CA GLY A 45 -11.81 -21.85 -11.33
C GLY A 45 -11.78 -20.47 -12.00
N SER A 46 -12.29 -19.42 -11.34
CA SER A 46 -12.21 -18.07 -11.92
C SER A 46 -11.95 -16.99 -10.87
N GLN A 47 -10.90 -16.20 -11.11
CA GLN A 47 -10.56 -14.99 -10.34
C GLN A 47 -11.12 -13.72 -10.97
N ASP A 48 -12.17 -13.87 -11.77
CA ASP A 48 -12.77 -12.76 -12.50
C ASP A 48 -13.61 -11.86 -11.57
N VAL A 49 -14.05 -10.75 -12.14
CA VAL A 49 -14.88 -9.75 -11.46
C VAL A 49 -16.19 -10.34 -10.92
N ASP A 50 -16.74 -11.34 -11.61
CA ASP A 50 -18.05 -11.90 -11.29
C ASP A 50 -17.97 -12.89 -10.13
N ALA A 51 -16.88 -13.66 -10.05
CA ALA A 51 -16.57 -14.48 -8.89
C ALA A 51 -16.44 -13.65 -7.62
N HIS A 52 -15.76 -12.50 -7.69
CA HIS A 52 -15.65 -11.58 -6.55
C HIS A 52 -17.01 -11.02 -6.14
N ILE A 53 -17.83 -10.55 -7.10
CA ILE A 53 -19.17 -10.03 -6.80
C ILE A 53 -20.06 -11.11 -6.22
N ARG A 54 -20.03 -12.34 -6.75
CA ARG A 54 -20.76 -13.48 -6.19
C ARG A 54 -20.33 -13.78 -4.75
N LEU A 55 -19.03 -13.77 -4.47
CA LEU A 55 -18.53 -13.96 -3.11
C LEU A 55 -19.04 -12.86 -2.17
N MET A 56 -18.96 -11.59 -2.57
CA MET A 56 -19.49 -10.47 -1.79
C MET A 56 -20.98 -10.65 -1.51
N SER A 57 -21.79 -10.96 -2.53
CA SER A 57 -23.23 -11.21 -2.39
C SER A 57 -23.52 -12.38 -1.43
N ASN A 58 -22.77 -13.48 -1.55
CA ASN A 58 -22.94 -14.64 -0.67
C ASN A 58 -22.61 -14.29 0.78
N VAL A 59 -21.51 -13.56 1.02
CA VAL A 59 -21.14 -13.10 2.36
C VAL A 59 -22.21 -12.18 2.93
N LEU A 60 -22.73 -11.22 2.15
CA LEU A 60 -23.80 -10.34 2.61
C LEU A 60 -25.10 -11.09 2.92
N SER A 61 -25.44 -12.12 2.13
CA SER A 61 -26.66 -12.90 2.33
C SER A 61 -26.71 -13.62 3.69
N VAL A 62 -25.55 -13.99 4.25
CA VAL A 62 -25.44 -14.58 5.60
C VAL A 62 -25.93 -13.59 6.67
N TYR A 63 -25.81 -12.29 6.42
CA TYR A 63 -26.25 -11.23 7.31
C TYR A 63 -27.63 -10.65 6.95
N ASN A 64 -28.38 -11.29 6.03
CA ASN A 64 -29.63 -10.78 5.46
C ASN A 64 -29.49 -9.42 4.75
N GLU A 65 -28.31 -9.16 4.20
CA GLU A 65 -27.97 -7.93 3.49
C GLU A 65 -27.80 -8.21 1.99
N THR A 66 -27.95 -7.18 1.14
CA THR A 66 -27.80 -7.28 -0.31
C THR A 66 -26.71 -6.33 -0.83
N MET A 67 -26.30 -6.47 -2.09
CA MET A 67 -25.34 -5.53 -2.69
C MET A 67 -25.92 -4.12 -2.90
N GLU A 68 -27.25 -3.94 -2.82
CA GLU A 68 -27.92 -2.66 -3.11
C GLU A 68 -27.68 -1.59 -2.06
N ILE A 69 -27.43 -1.99 -0.81
CA ILE A 69 -27.14 -1.08 0.30
C ILE A 69 -25.66 -0.67 0.37
N VAL A 70 -24.81 -1.29 -0.46
CA VAL A 70 -23.38 -0.97 -0.54
C VAL A 70 -23.21 0.33 -1.29
N CYS A 71 -22.82 1.40 -0.60
CA CYS A 71 -22.69 2.72 -1.22
C CYS A 71 -21.27 3.00 -1.73
N PHE A 72 -20.22 2.36 -1.23
CA PHE A 72 -18.87 2.53 -1.76
C PHE A 72 -17.99 1.33 -1.48
N LEU A 73 -16.88 1.25 -2.22
CA LEU A 73 -15.85 0.24 -2.04
C LEU A 73 -14.53 0.89 -1.62
N VAL A 74 -13.76 0.18 -0.80
CA VAL A 74 -12.38 0.49 -0.48
C VAL A 74 -11.56 -0.76 -0.71
N ALA A 75 -10.61 -0.67 -1.63
CA ALA A 75 -9.71 -1.79 -1.94
C ALA A 75 -8.41 -1.26 -2.54
N ASP A 76 -7.49 -2.15 -2.89
CA ASP A 76 -6.34 -1.75 -3.67
C ASP A 76 -6.75 -1.19 -5.06
N ASN A 77 -5.78 -0.62 -5.78
CA ASN A 77 -6.08 0.10 -7.01
C ASN A 77 -5.96 -0.79 -8.26
N CYS A 78 -6.02 -2.11 -8.08
CA CYS A 78 -5.86 -3.05 -9.19
C CYS A 78 -7.01 -2.95 -10.19
N THR A 79 -6.78 -3.46 -11.39
CA THR A 79 -7.77 -3.43 -12.48
C THR A 79 -9.05 -4.20 -12.12
N THR A 80 -8.94 -5.32 -11.40
CA THR A 80 -10.09 -6.13 -10.98
C THR A 80 -11.02 -5.33 -10.07
N ASN A 81 -10.48 -4.64 -9.07
CA ASN A 81 -11.27 -3.85 -8.12
C ASN A 81 -11.96 -2.66 -8.78
N LYS A 82 -11.27 -2.02 -9.74
CA LYS A 82 -11.88 -0.98 -10.58
C LYS A 82 -13.06 -1.49 -11.39
N SER A 83 -12.94 -2.69 -11.95
CA SER A 83 -14.00 -3.33 -12.73
C SER A 83 -15.16 -3.78 -11.84
N ILE A 84 -14.91 -4.26 -10.61
CA ILE A 84 -15.94 -4.56 -9.62
C ILE A 84 -16.76 -3.31 -9.32
N ALA A 85 -16.10 -2.20 -8.98
CA ALA A 85 -16.76 -0.93 -8.69
C ALA A 85 -17.58 -0.41 -9.87
N LEU A 86 -17.01 -0.49 -11.09
CA LEU A 86 -17.72 -0.12 -12.31
C LEU A 86 -18.97 -0.97 -12.54
N LYS A 87 -18.89 -2.28 -12.35
CA LYS A 87 -20.01 -3.21 -12.55
C LYS A 87 -21.11 -3.01 -11.51
N LEU A 88 -20.74 -2.64 -10.29
CA LEU A 88 -21.68 -2.33 -9.20
C LEU A 88 -22.23 -0.90 -9.26
N GLY A 89 -21.62 -0.02 -10.07
CA GLY A 89 -22.06 1.38 -10.19
C GLY A 89 -21.75 2.24 -8.96
N VAL A 90 -20.83 1.81 -8.09
CA VAL A 90 -20.47 2.47 -6.84
C VAL A 90 -19.05 3.05 -6.91
N PRO A 91 -18.75 4.15 -6.20
CA PRO A 91 -17.40 4.69 -6.16
C PRO A 91 -16.41 3.75 -5.47
N LEU A 92 -15.18 3.72 -5.98
CA LEU A 92 -14.03 3.04 -5.37
C LEU A 92 -13.03 4.05 -4.83
N VAL A 93 -12.77 3.95 -3.52
CA VAL A 93 -11.65 4.63 -2.85
C VAL A 93 -10.45 3.70 -2.88
N GLY A 94 -9.42 4.09 -3.63
CA GLY A 94 -8.22 3.28 -3.78
C GLY A 94 -7.30 3.35 -2.56
N CYS A 95 -6.65 2.24 -2.22
CA CYS A 95 -5.70 2.17 -1.12
C CYS A 95 -4.54 3.19 -1.27
N ALA A 96 -4.42 4.11 -0.32
CA ALA A 96 -3.38 5.14 -0.31
C ALA A 96 -1.97 4.52 -0.20
N SER A 97 -1.81 3.49 0.64
CA SER A 97 -0.54 2.77 0.78
C SER A 97 -0.11 2.10 -0.53
N HIS A 98 -1.06 1.52 -1.27
CA HIS A 98 -0.77 0.91 -2.57
C HIS A 98 -0.34 1.98 -3.60
N ARG A 99 -1.04 3.12 -3.67
CA ARG A 99 -0.66 4.26 -4.53
C ARG A 99 0.73 4.78 -4.19
N PHE A 100 1.01 4.93 -2.89
CA PHE A 100 2.30 5.39 -2.41
C PHE A 100 3.43 4.42 -2.75
N ASN A 101 3.18 3.11 -2.61
CA ASN A 101 4.13 2.06 -2.99
C ASN A 101 4.47 2.15 -4.48
N LEU A 102 3.47 2.27 -5.36
CA LEU A 102 3.71 2.42 -6.80
C LEU A 102 4.49 3.71 -7.13
N ALA A 103 4.22 4.80 -6.41
CA ALA A 103 4.96 6.05 -6.57
C ALA A 103 6.43 5.91 -6.14
N ALA A 104 6.65 5.27 -4.99
CA ALA A 104 7.98 4.96 -4.48
C ALA A 104 8.77 4.08 -5.45
N ASN A 105 8.12 3.08 -6.08
CA ASN A 105 8.71 2.23 -7.11
C ASN A 105 9.31 3.02 -8.27
N LYS A 106 8.63 4.08 -8.69
CA LYS A 106 9.14 4.96 -9.74
C LYS A 106 10.34 5.79 -9.29
N PHE A 107 10.38 6.22 -8.04
CA PHE A 107 11.51 6.97 -7.49
C PHE A 107 12.77 6.11 -7.40
N TYR A 108 12.67 4.86 -6.91
CA TYR A 108 13.87 4.07 -6.69
C TYR A 108 14.37 3.30 -7.92
N ALA A 109 13.64 3.31 -9.04
CA ALA A 109 14.07 2.66 -10.27
C ALA A 109 15.49 3.09 -10.70
N GLU A 110 15.90 4.33 -10.41
CA GLU A 110 17.27 4.80 -10.68
C GLU A 110 18.35 4.18 -9.77
N PHE A 111 17.95 3.70 -8.58
CA PHE A 111 18.82 3.07 -7.59
C PHE A 111 18.77 1.54 -7.64
N GLU A 112 17.94 0.96 -8.50
CA GLU A 112 17.79 -0.50 -8.60
C GLU A 112 19.13 -1.25 -8.75
N PRO A 113 20.08 -0.80 -9.61
CA PRO A 113 21.36 -1.52 -9.75
C PRO A 113 22.17 -1.57 -8.45
N ILE A 114 22.23 -0.45 -7.71
CA ILE A 114 23.02 -0.39 -6.47
C ILE A 114 22.30 -1.10 -5.31
N LEU A 115 20.97 -1.13 -5.32
CA LEU A 115 20.17 -1.87 -4.37
C LEU A 115 20.28 -3.38 -4.59
N GLU A 116 20.34 -3.82 -5.85
CA GLU A 116 20.52 -5.23 -6.20
C GLU A 116 21.91 -5.74 -5.77
N ASP A 117 22.96 -4.94 -5.96
CA ASP A 117 24.31 -5.25 -5.44
C ASP A 117 24.27 -5.50 -3.92
N VAL A 118 23.61 -4.62 -3.17
CA VAL A 118 23.48 -4.77 -1.70
C VAL A 118 22.60 -5.97 -1.34
N ASN A 119 21.53 -6.22 -2.08
CA ASN A 119 20.63 -7.35 -1.85
C ASN A 119 21.32 -8.70 -2.10
N SER A 120 22.16 -8.77 -3.13
CA SER A 120 23.02 -9.92 -3.43
C SER A 120 24.03 -10.14 -2.31
N LEU A 121 24.75 -9.09 -1.89
CA LEU A 121 25.69 -9.15 -0.76
C LEU A 121 25.00 -9.63 0.53
N MET A 122 23.84 -9.07 0.85
CA MET A 122 23.04 -9.48 2.01
C MET A 122 22.58 -10.94 1.92
N SER A 123 22.30 -11.44 0.71
CA SER A 123 21.98 -12.85 0.48
C SER A 123 23.20 -13.75 0.71
N GLN A 124 24.38 -13.35 0.28
CA GLN A 124 25.62 -14.10 0.49
C GLN A 124 26.04 -14.14 1.97
N LEU A 125 25.86 -13.04 2.69
CA LEU A 125 26.12 -12.98 4.14
C LEU A 125 25.18 -13.85 4.98
N ARG A 126 24.05 -14.29 4.41
CA ARG A 126 23.12 -15.24 5.07
C ARG A 126 23.51 -16.70 4.84
N GLN A 127 24.48 -17.00 3.97
CA GLN A 127 24.97 -18.36 3.79
C GLN A 127 25.71 -18.83 5.06
N PRO A 128 25.63 -20.11 5.44
CA PRO A 128 26.09 -20.59 6.75
C PRO A 128 27.54 -20.19 7.09
N ASN A 129 28.48 -20.37 6.16
CA ASN A 129 29.90 -20.07 6.39
C ASN A 129 30.15 -18.57 6.57
N ASN A 130 29.61 -17.75 5.67
CA ASN A 130 29.76 -16.29 5.74
C ASN A 130 29.05 -15.71 6.97
N HIS A 131 27.90 -16.27 7.34
CA HIS A 131 27.16 -15.87 8.53
C HIS A 131 27.95 -16.19 9.80
N ALA A 132 28.52 -17.40 9.89
CA ALA A 132 29.34 -17.81 11.02
C ALA A 132 30.62 -16.97 11.17
N GLU A 133 31.18 -16.46 10.07
CA GLU A 133 32.29 -15.51 10.12
C GLU A 133 31.82 -14.13 10.58
N LEU A 134 30.73 -13.61 9.99
CA LEU A 134 30.18 -12.30 10.32
C LEU A 134 29.80 -12.19 11.82
N THR A 135 29.25 -13.24 12.42
CA THR A 135 28.84 -13.25 13.83
C THR A 135 30.01 -13.10 14.81
N LYS A 136 31.26 -13.33 14.36
CA LYS A 136 32.46 -13.03 15.16
C LYS A 136 32.72 -11.51 15.29
N HIS A 137 32.06 -10.70 14.47
CA HIS A 137 32.32 -9.26 14.36
C HIS A 137 31.10 -8.39 14.67
N THR A 138 29.88 -8.94 14.60
CA THR A 138 28.64 -8.22 14.94
C THR A 138 27.53 -9.17 15.37
N GLU A 139 26.65 -8.68 16.24
CA GLU A 139 25.41 -9.37 16.63
C GLU A 139 24.26 -9.10 15.63
N LEU A 140 24.43 -8.11 14.74
CA LEU A 140 23.41 -7.73 13.77
C LEU A 140 23.33 -8.76 12.64
N ARG A 141 22.09 -9.16 12.32
CA ARG A 141 21.83 -10.12 11.24
C ARG A 141 21.64 -9.40 9.90
N PRO A 142 22.21 -9.92 8.80
CA PRO A 142 21.96 -9.42 7.46
C PRO A 142 20.46 -9.44 7.11
N VAL A 143 19.95 -8.33 6.61
CA VAL A 143 18.54 -8.18 6.19
C VAL A 143 18.48 -8.23 4.67
N LYS A 144 17.66 -9.14 4.13
CA LYS A 144 17.38 -9.22 2.69
C LYS A 144 16.13 -8.40 2.36
N CYS A 145 16.16 -7.65 1.26
CA CYS A 145 15.00 -6.95 0.75
C CYS A 145 13.93 -7.95 0.25
N ASN A 146 12.66 -7.67 0.53
CA ASN A 146 11.52 -8.27 -0.15
C ASN A 146 11.10 -7.32 -1.29
N VAL A 147 11.09 -7.82 -2.53
CA VAL A 147 10.83 -7.06 -3.76
C VAL A 147 9.50 -6.29 -3.69
N THR A 148 8.52 -6.80 -2.96
CA THR A 148 7.18 -6.19 -2.90
C THR A 148 7.05 -5.04 -1.91
N CYS A 149 8.07 -4.74 -1.09
CA CYS A 149 7.93 -3.83 0.05
C CYS A 149 9.16 -2.94 0.26
N TRP A 150 9.07 -1.65 -0.08
CA TRP A 150 10.19 -0.71 0.04
C TRP A 150 10.66 -0.49 1.49
N SER A 151 9.83 -0.76 2.51
CA SER A 151 10.26 -0.68 3.91
C SER A 151 11.35 -1.72 4.23
N SER A 152 11.32 -2.87 3.54
CA SER A 152 12.38 -3.88 3.60
C SER A 152 13.65 -3.44 2.88
N THR A 153 13.52 -2.65 1.80
CA THR A 153 14.66 -2.03 1.11
C THR A 153 15.36 -1.03 2.03
N LEU A 154 14.61 -0.17 2.73
CA LEU A 154 15.20 0.75 3.70
C LEU A 154 15.87 -0.02 4.85
N ALA A 155 15.21 -1.03 5.41
CA ALA A 155 15.79 -1.85 6.47
C ALA A 155 17.09 -2.55 6.03
N MET A 156 17.14 -3.03 4.78
CA MET A 156 18.34 -3.60 4.17
C MET A 156 19.47 -2.56 4.07
N VAL A 157 19.17 -1.38 3.54
CA VAL A 157 20.16 -0.29 3.39
C VAL A 157 20.67 0.16 4.76
N GLU A 158 19.78 0.37 5.74
CA GLU A 158 20.16 0.73 7.11
C GLU A 158 21.02 -0.36 7.76
N CYS A 159 20.65 -1.63 7.59
CA CYS A 159 21.45 -2.76 8.06
C CYS A 159 22.85 -2.72 7.42
N TYR A 160 22.92 -2.65 6.09
CA TYR A 160 24.18 -2.57 5.34
C TYR A 160 25.09 -1.46 5.86
N LEU A 161 24.54 -0.26 6.02
CA LEU A 161 25.31 0.90 6.49
C LEU A 161 25.86 0.70 7.91
N ARG A 162 25.13 -0.01 8.78
CA ARG A 162 25.55 -0.31 10.16
C ARG A 162 26.63 -1.38 10.25
N ILE A 163 26.56 -2.44 9.42
CA ILE A 163 27.49 -3.58 9.50
C ILE A 163 28.60 -3.53 8.45
N ARG A 164 28.74 -2.43 7.71
CA ARG A 164 29.67 -2.33 6.58
C ARG A 164 31.13 -2.58 6.98
N ALA A 165 31.55 -2.11 8.15
CA ALA A 165 32.94 -2.27 8.60
C ALA A 165 33.25 -3.73 8.96
N GLU A 166 32.24 -4.46 9.40
CA GLU A 166 32.29 -5.84 9.84
C GLU A 166 32.23 -6.79 8.65
N ILE A 167 31.42 -6.47 7.62
CA ILE A 167 31.40 -7.22 6.35
C ILE A 167 32.79 -7.25 5.72
N LYS A 168 33.55 -6.16 5.79
CA LYS A 168 34.92 -6.08 5.27
C LYS A 168 35.92 -7.02 5.96
N LYS A 169 35.56 -7.63 7.08
CA LYS A 169 36.40 -8.64 7.76
C LYS A 169 36.10 -10.06 7.28
N VAL A 170 35.06 -10.23 6.47
CA VAL A 170 34.67 -11.51 5.88
C VAL A 170 35.29 -11.62 4.49
N GLU A 171 36.44 -12.26 4.40
CA GLU A 171 37.25 -12.40 3.16
C GLU A 171 36.43 -12.85 1.95
N ALA A 172 35.51 -13.81 2.14
CA ALA A 172 34.68 -14.37 1.07
C ALA A 172 33.75 -13.34 0.37
N VAL A 173 33.48 -12.19 1.00
CA VAL A 173 32.55 -11.17 0.45
C VAL A 173 33.11 -9.74 0.52
N GLU A 174 34.36 -9.55 0.91
CA GLU A 174 34.93 -8.20 1.11
C GLU A 174 34.97 -7.38 -0.19
N GLU A 175 35.24 -8.05 -1.32
CA GLU A 175 35.31 -7.44 -2.66
C GLU A 175 33.94 -6.95 -3.15
N LEU A 176 32.86 -7.52 -2.60
CA LEU A 176 31.48 -7.16 -2.94
C LEU A 176 31.00 -5.90 -2.19
N VAL A 177 31.76 -5.43 -1.20
CA VAL A 177 31.39 -4.23 -0.44
C VAL A 177 31.49 -2.99 -1.33
N SER A 178 30.38 -2.28 -1.49
CA SER A 178 30.34 -1.06 -2.31
C SER A 178 31.44 -0.05 -1.91
N THR A 179 32.19 0.43 -2.91
CA THR A 179 33.34 1.31 -2.74
C THR A 179 32.99 2.79 -2.95
N GLY A 180 33.78 3.68 -2.32
CA GLY A 180 33.80 5.15 -2.50
C GLY A 180 32.48 5.81 -2.91
N SER A 181 32.31 6.02 -4.22
CA SER A 181 31.16 6.70 -4.81
C SER A 181 29.83 5.97 -4.58
N ARG A 182 29.81 4.64 -4.74
CA ARG A 182 28.61 3.82 -4.52
C ARG A 182 28.16 3.88 -3.06
N HIS A 183 29.10 3.75 -2.13
CA HIS A 183 28.77 3.85 -0.71
C HIS A 183 28.17 5.22 -0.34
N ARG A 184 28.72 6.32 -0.86
CA ARG A 184 28.14 7.66 -0.65
C ARG A 184 26.72 7.78 -1.19
N LYS A 185 26.43 7.17 -2.35
CA LYS A 185 25.06 7.10 -2.89
C LYS A 185 24.12 6.33 -1.97
N LEU A 186 24.55 5.21 -1.40
CA LEU A 186 23.74 4.43 -0.44
C LEU A 186 23.47 5.20 0.86
N VAL A 187 24.46 5.95 1.37
CA VAL A 187 24.27 6.81 2.55
C VAL A 187 23.22 7.89 2.25
N ALA A 188 23.36 8.60 1.13
CA ALA A 188 22.38 9.61 0.72
C ALA A 188 20.98 8.99 0.52
N LEU A 189 20.89 7.84 -0.16
CA LEU A 189 19.64 7.12 -0.37
C LEU A 189 18.98 6.72 0.97
N GLY A 190 19.76 6.20 1.92
CA GLY A 190 19.27 5.84 3.25
C GLY A 190 18.62 7.02 3.97
N GLU A 191 19.22 8.21 3.89
CA GLU A 191 18.63 9.44 4.43
C GLU A 191 17.36 9.85 3.67
N HIS A 192 17.40 9.86 2.33
CA HIS A 192 16.26 10.24 1.49
C HIS A 192 15.03 9.33 1.67
N LEU A 193 15.23 8.06 2.02
CA LEU A 193 14.15 7.10 2.21
C LEU A 193 13.44 7.20 3.58
N LYS A 194 14.01 7.92 4.57
CA LYS A 194 13.40 8.07 5.90
C LYS A 194 12.05 8.78 5.87
N LYS A 195 11.93 9.85 5.06
CA LYS A 195 10.67 10.60 4.95
C LYS A 195 9.57 9.80 4.25
N PRO A 196 9.79 9.22 3.05
CA PRO A 196 8.85 8.29 2.44
C PRO A 196 8.42 7.15 3.39
N ASN A 197 9.36 6.65 4.20
CA ASN A 197 9.06 5.63 5.21
C ASN A 197 8.11 6.08 6.29
N SER A 198 8.37 7.26 6.86
CA SER A 198 7.50 7.86 7.86
C SER A 198 6.09 8.06 7.30
N ILE A 199 5.98 8.55 6.06
CA ILE A 199 4.70 8.79 5.39
C ILE A 199 3.96 7.48 5.16
N SER A 200 4.61 6.47 4.61
CA SER A 200 3.94 5.18 4.40
C SER A 200 3.48 4.53 5.70
N LYS A 201 4.27 4.62 6.78
CA LYS A 201 3.83 4.18 8.13
C LYS A 201 2.63 4.99 8.61
N ARG A 202 2.59 6.31 8.35
CA ARG A 202 1.45 7.15 8.69
C ARG A 202 0.19 6.77 7.90
N LEU A 203 0.31 6.44 6.62
CA LEU A 203 -0.80 5.98 5.77
C LEU A 203 -1.41 4.65 6.24
N GLN A 204 -0.64 3.83 6.97
CA GLN A 204 -1.09 2.54 7.50
C GLN A 204 -1.72 2.65 8.90
N ARG A 205 -1.70 3.83 9.54
CA ARG A 205 -2.32 4.02 10.85
C ARG A 205 -3.82 4.13 10.73
N GLU A 206 -4.53 3.60 11.72
CA GLU A 206 -5.96 3.85 11.89
C GLU A 206 -6.23 5.34 12.13
N GLY A 207 -7.40 5.81 11.70
CA GLY A 207 -7.85 7.18 11.90
C GLY A 207 -7.26 8.22 10.94
N ILE A 208 -6.52 7.81 9.90
CA ILE A 208 -6.15 8.71 8.81
C ILE A 208 -7.33 8.89 7.84
N ASP A 209 -7.71 10.14 7.58
CA ASP A 209 -8.76 10.48 6.63
C ASP A 209 -8.20 10.87 5.24
N LEU A 210 -9.08 11.00 4.24
CA LEU A 210 -8.68 11.31 2.87
C LEU A 210 -8.06 12.72 2.71
N ALA A 211 -8.42 13.69 3.55
CA ALA A 211 -7.85 15.04 3.50
C ALA A 211 -6.40 15.02 4.02
N GLN A 212 -6.15 14.31 5.13
CA GLN A 212 -4.80 14.07 5.63
C GLN A 212 -3.92 13.32 4.61
N VAL A 213 -4.48 12.30 3.95
CA VAL A 213 -3.78 11.61 2.85
C VAL A 213 -3.42 12.59 1.72
N ARG A 214 -4.34 13.49 1.34
CA ARG A 214 -4.10 14.50 0.31
C ARG A 214 -2.94 15.42 0.68
N VAL A 215 -2.91 15.94 1.91
CA VAL A 215 -1.82 16.78 2.42
C VAL A 215 -0.47 16.05 2.38
N LEU A 216 -0.44 14.78 2.82
CA LEU A 216 0.78 13.97 2.75
C LEU A 216 1.25 13.79 1.31
N PHE A 217 0.34 13.44 0.40
CA PHE A 217 0.67 13.27 -1.02
C PHE A 217 1.15 14.56 -1.68
N ASP A 218 0.54 15.70 -1.37
CA ASP A 218 0.97 16.99 -1.91
C ASP A 218 2.36 17.38 -1.39
N SER A 219 2.67 17.10 -0.12
CA SER A 219 4.02 17.30 0.42
C SER A 219 5.08 16.45 -0.29
N VAL A 220 4.75 15.20 -0.62
CA VAL A 220 5.65 14.27 -1.32
C VAL A 220 5.84 14.68 -2.76
N LYS A 221 4.79 15.16 -3.43
CA LYS A 221 4.87 15.63 -4.82
C LYS A 221 5.82 16.81 -4.98
N VAL A 222 5.87 17.70 -3.99
CA VAL A 222 6.77 18.87 -4.01
C VAL A 222 8.22 18.43 -3.90
N GLU A 223 8.52 17.50 -2.98
CA GLU A 223 9.90 17.04 -2.74
C GLU A 223 10.38 15.97 -3.73
N TYR A 224 9.46 15.12 -4.20
CA TYR A 224 9.72 14.02 -5.12
C TYR A 224 8.80 14.12 -6.36
N PRO A 225 9.05 15.07 -7.29
CA PRO A 225 8.21 15.27 -8.46
C PRO A 225 8.01 14.01 -9.32
N VAL A 226 8.99 13.09 -9.33
CA VAL A 226 8.91 11.81 -10.05
C VAL A 226 7.74 10.93 -9.57
N MET A 227 7.34 11.04 -8.30
CA MET A 227 6.24 10.27 -7.70
C MET A 227 4.85 10.82 -8.06
N SER A 228 4.79 12.00 -8.69
CA SER A 228 3.54 12.77 -8.84
C SER A 228 2.47 12.07 -9.67
N ASP A 229 2.86 11.22 -10.61
CA ASP A 229 1.94 10.52 -11.51
C ASP A 229 0.96 9.56 -10.81
N TYR A 230 1.30 9.09 -9.60
CA TYR A 230 0.45 8.22 -8.79
C TYR A 230 -0.27 8.97 -7.65
N LEU A 231 0.27 10.11 -7.23
CA LEU A 231 -0.16 10.83 -6.02
C LEU A 231 -1.16 11.97 -6.30
N LYS A 232 -1.21 12.49 -7.53
CA LYS A 232 -2.19 13.52 -7.94
C LYS A 232 -3.65 13.06 -7.72
N ALA A 233 -4.55 14.01 -7.47
CA ALA A 233 -5.98 13.73 -7.31
C ALA A 233 -6.60 13.13 -8.58
N GLY A 234 -6.22 13.65 -9.74
CA GLY A 234 -6.61 13.12 -11.06
C GLY A 234 -5.62 12.13 -11.66
N ALA A 235 -4.81 11.44 -10.85
CA ALA A 235 -3.90 10.41 -11.36
C ALA A 235 -4.71 9.29 -12.03
N LYS A 236 -4.21 8.71 -13.13
CA LYS A 236 -4.88 7.60 -13.87
C LYS A 236 -5.22 6.40 -12.99
N ILE A 237 -4.50 6.24 -11.89
CA ILE A 237 -4.75 5.17 -10.92
C ILE A 237 -6.05 5.37 -10.12
N VAL A 238 -6.50 6.62 -9.95
CA VAL A 238 -7.70 6.97 -9.19
C VAL A 238 -8.94 6.60 -9.99
N ASN A 239 -9.78 5.74 -9.42
CA ASN A 239 -11.00 5.27 -10.09
C ASN A 239 -12.10 6.34 -10.05
N SER A 240 -12.38 6.89 -8.86
CA SER A 240 -13.49 7.82 -8.63
C SER A 240 -12.97 9.19 -8.19
N PRO A 241 -12.28 9.96 -9.06
CA PRO A 241 -11.58 11.19 -8.65
C PRO A 241 -12.52 12.30 -8.18
N VAL A 242 -13.72 12.41 -8.77
CA VAL A 242 -14.74 13.39 -8.34
C VAL A 242 -15.27 13.04 -6.96
N PHE A 243 -15.47 11.74 -6.69
CA PHE A 243 -15.91 11.27 -5.37
C PHE A 243 -14.84 11.51 -4.30
N GLU A 244 -13.59 11.10 -4.55
CA GLU A 244 -12.48 11.36 -3.61
C GLU A 244 -12.33 12.87 -3.33
N ALA A 245 -12.40 13.72 -4.36
CA ALA A 245 -12.34 15.17 -4.20
C ALA A 245 -13.51 15.72 -3.37
N ALA A 246 -14.72 15.23 -3.59
CA ALA A 246 -15.90 15.61 -2.83
C ALA A 246 -15.75 15.24 -1.34
N VAL A 247 -15.20 14.06 -1.04
CA VAL A 247 -14.96 13.63 0.35
C VAL A 247 -13.91 14.52 1.03
N VAL A 248 -12.79 14.81 0.37
CA VAL A 248 -11.77 15.73 0.91
C VAL A 248 -12.37 17.10 1.21
N LYS A 249 -13.13 17.67 0.27
CA LYS A 249 -13.79 18.96 0.46
C LYS A 249 -14.78 18.95 1.62
N LYS A 250 -15.55 17.87 1.79
CA LYS A 250 -16.51 17.73 2.89
C LYS A 250 -15.81 17.69 4.25
N ILE A 251 -14.68 16.98 4.35
CA ILE A 251 -13.84 16.97 5.56
C ILE A 251 -13.30 18.37 5.86
N ASP A 252 -12.84 19.08 4.84
CA ASP A 252 -12.27 20.44 4.98
C ASP A 252 -13.35 21.55 5.13
N GLY A 253 -14.64 21.21 5.16
CA GLY A 253 -15.74 22.20 5.25
C GLY A 253 -15.90 23.08 4.01
N GLN A 254 -15.43 22.62 2.85
CA GLN A 254 -15.48 23.36 1.58
C GLN A 254 -16.78 23.11 0.82
N VAL A 255 -17.18 24.09 0.00
CA VAL A 255 -18.38 23.99 -0.85
C VAL A 255 -18.15 22.99 -1.99
N LEU A 256 -19.07 22.05 -2.14
CA LEU A 256 -19.07 21.06 -3.21
C LEU A 256 -19.60 21.65 -4.53
N ALA A 257 -18.91 21.35 -5.63
CA ALA A 257 -19.38 21.59 -6.99
C ALA A 257 -20.56 20.68 -7.34
N ILE A 258 -21.30 21.01 -8.41
CA ILE A 258 -22.49 20.25 -8.84
C ILE A 258 -22.15 18.76 -9.10
N ALA A 259 -21.02 18.50 -9.76
CA ALA A 259 -20.56 17.14 -10.03
C ALA A 259 -20.18 16.38 -8.75
N GLU A 260 -19.62 17.06 -7.76
CA GLU A 260 -19.23 16.51 -6.46
C GLU A 260 -20.46 16.17 -5.61
N LYS A 261 -21.46 17.07 -5.58
CA LYS A 261 -22.77 16.79 -4.97
C LYS A 261 -23.43 15.59 -5.61
N LYS A 262 -23.44 15.54 -6.96
CA LYS A 262 -23.99 14.40 -7.70
C LYS A 262 -23.31 13.09 -7.33
N ALA A 263 -21.99 13.10 -7.11
CA ALA A 263 -21.22 11.92 -6.72
C ALA A 263 -21.47 11.46 -5.28
N GLN A 264 -22.08 12.30 -4.43
CA GLN A 264 -22.40 11.97 -3.03
C GLN A 264 -23.89 11.69 -2.76
N ARG A 265 -24.76 11.73 -3.78
CA ARG A 265 -26.22 11.61 -3.62
C ARG A 265 -26.68 10.39 -2.82
N GLN A 266 -26.01 9.26 -2.97
CA GLN A 266 -26.33 8.03 -2.24
C GLN A 266 -26.06 8.09 -0.72
N PHE A 267 -25.40 9.15 -0.24
CA PHE A 267 -25.15 9.44 1.17
C PHE A 267 -26.02 10.59 1.71
N GLU A 268 -26.79 11.24 0.84
CA GLU A 268 -27.79 12.23 1.26
C GLU A 268 -29.01 11.43 1.71
N THR A 269 -29.15 11.23 3.02
CA THR A 269 -30.32 10.57 3.62
C THR A 269 -31.59 11.26 3.12
N SER A 270 -32.56 10.46 2.69
CA SER A 270 -33.89 10.94 2.26
C SER A 270 -34.67 11.55 3.42
#